data_AF-A0ABD5LUM6-F1
#
_entry.id   AF-A0ABD5LUM6-F1
#
_cell.length_a   1.000
_cell.length_b   1.000
_cell.length_c   1.000
_cell.angle_alpha   90.00
_cell.angle_beta   90.00
_cell.angle_gamma   90.00
#
_symmetry.space_group_name_H-M   'P 1'
#
loop_
_entity.id
_entity.type
_entity.pdbx_description
1 polymer ?
#
loop_
_entity_poly.entity_id
_entity_poly.type
_entity_poly.pdbx_seq_one_letter_code
_entity_poly.pdbx_strand_id
1 'polypeptide(L)'
;MNQSIQFPDREQWLEDQNSVLFPIMVNGMLFDCQITEQELKARFGDNSNGLCLFKQHRWEIEEEFEELAKLYEVSTLHPFYCLSMAE
;
A
#
# COMPACT_ATOMS: atom_id res chain seq x y z
N MET A 1 13.88 16.71 -5.76
CA MET A 1 14.59 15.42 -5.62
C MET A 1 13.59 14.36 -6.04
N ASN A 2 13.86 13.64 -7.13
CA ASN A 2 12.95 12.57 -7.59
C ASN A 2 13.17 11.36 -6.68
N GLN A 3 12.34 11.19 -5.67
CA GLN A 3 12.25 9.92 -4.95
C GLN A 3 11.83 8.88 -5.97
N SER A 4 12.72 7.93 -6.28
CA SER A 4 12.35 6.78 -7.11
C SER A 4 11.60 5.81 -6.22
N ILE A 5 10.27 5.91 -6.25
CA ILE A 5 9.36 4.97 -5.63
C ILE A 5 9.02 3.91 -6.69
N GLN A 6 9.12 2.65 -6.32
CA GLN A 6 8.75 1.52 -7.17
C GLN A 6 7.80 0.62 -6.40
N PHE A 7 6.82 0.06 -7.09
CA PHE A 7 5.83 -0.84 -6.53
C PHE A 7 5.95 -2.21 -7.21
N PRO A 8 6.67 -3.16 -6.61
CA PRO A 8 6.73 -4.52 -7.13
C PRO A 8 5.34 -5.17 -7.12
N ASP A 9 5.00 -5.92 -8.17
CA ASP A 9 3.79 -6.75 -8.29
C ASP A 9 3.94 -8.03 -7.43
N ARG A 10 3.98 -7.83 -6.12
CA ARG A 10 4.16 -8.89 -5.12
C ARG A 10 3.19 -8.73 -3.97
N GLU A 11 2.00 -8.20 -4.26
CA GLU A 11 0.93 -8.12 -3.27
C GLU A 11 0.39 -9.51 -2.90
N GLN A 12 0.13 -9.70 -1.62
CA GLN A 12 -0.34 -10.93 -1.03
C GLN A 12 -1.45 -10.63 -0.03
N TRP A 13 -2.36 -11.58 0.11
CA TRP A 13 -3.45 -11.47 1.07
C TRP A 13 -3.02 -12.07 2.41
N LEU A 14 -3.20 -11.32 3.49
CA LEU A 14 -2.96 -11.76 4.86
C LEU A 14 -4.30 -12.13 5.49
N GLU A 15 -4.58 -13.43 5.56
CA GLU A 15 -5.84 -13.96 6.10
C GLU A 15 -6.04 -13.58 7.58
N ASP A 16 -5.00 -13.67 8.39
CA ASP A 16 -5.05 -13.34 9.83
C ASP A 16 -5.42 -11.88 10.10
N GLN A 17 -5.00 -10.97 9.23
CA GLN A 17 -5.16 -9.53 9.39
C GLN A 17 -6.27 -8.95 8.51
N ASN A 18 -6.87 -9.76 7.64
CA ASN A 18 -7.79 -9.34 6.58
C ASN A 18 -7.24 -8.11 5.83
N SER A 19 -5.98 -8.18 5.42
CA SER A 19 -5.27 -7.07 4.79
C SER A 19 -4.50 -7.52 3.56
N VAL A 20 -4.24 -6.58 2.67
CA VAL A 20 -3.32 -6.76 1.54
C VAL A 20 -1.96 -6.25 1.97
N LEU A 21 -0.97 -7.13 1.95
CA LEU A 21 0.44 -6.79 2.10
C LEU A 21 1.05 -6.61 0.72
N PHE A 22 1.71 -5.50 0.48
CA PHE A 22 2.36 -5.19 -0.79
C PHE A 22 3.71 -4.51 -0.52
N PRO A 23 4.77 -4.90 -1.21
CA PRO A 23 6.06 -4.25 -1.04
C PRO A 23 6.10 -2.92 -1.79
N ILE A 24 6.91 -2.00 -1.27
CA ILE A 24 7.29 -0.76 -1.93
C ILE A 24 8.80 -0.60 -1.84
N MET A 25 9.41 0.00 -2.85
CA MET A 25 10.82 0.36 -2.83
C MET A 25 10.97 1.86 -2.92
N VAL A 26 11.59 2.47 -1.92
CA VAL A 26 11.80 3.92 -1.86
C VAL A 26 13.29 4.18 -1.78
N ASN A 27 13.85 4.83 -2.79
CA ASN A 27 15.30 5.12 -2.87
C ASN A 27 16.19 3.86 -2.68
N GLY A 28 15.73 2.72 -3.20
CA GLY A 28 16.45 1.44 -3.09
C GLY A 28 16.26 0.69 -1.76
N MET A 29 15.48 1.22 -0.82
CA MET A 29 15.09 0.52 0.41
C MET A 29 13.72 -0.12 0.24
N LEU A 30 13.59 -1.40 0.59
CA LEU A 30 12.34 -2.15 0.52
C LEU A 30 11.56 -2.00 1.83
N PHE A 31 10.27 -1.72 1.72
CA PHE A 31 9.33 -1.68 2.82
C PHE A 31 8.14 -2.56 2.52
N ASP A 32 7.57 -3.13 3.57
CA ASP A 32 6.31 -3.85 3.54
C ASP A 32 5.20 -2.89 3.94
N CYS A 33 4.24 -2.68 3.03
CA CYS A 33 3.04 -1.90 3.27
C CYS A 33 1.84 -2.82 3.43
N GLN A 34 1.00 -2.57 4.44
CA GLN A 34 -0.29 -3.22 4.58
C GLN A 34 -1.43 -2.23 4.50
N ILE A 35 -2.51 -2.61 3.82
CA ILE A 35 -3.81 -1.93 3.84
C ILE A 35 -4.91 -2.95 4.15
N THR A 36 -5.78 -2.63 5.10
CA THR A 36 -6.88 -3.53 5.50
C THR A 36 -7.96 -3.61 4.42
N GLU A 37 -8.64 -4.74 4.32
CA GLU A 37 -9.79 -4.87 3.43
C GLU A 37 -10.90 -3.90 3.81
N GLN A 38 -11.12 -3.66 5.10
CA GLN A 38 -12.10 -2.67 5.55
C GLN A 38 -11.82 -1.29 4.94
N GLU A 39 -10.56 -0.88 4.92
CA GLU A 39 -10.16 0.40 4.33
C GLU A 39 -10.35 0.40 2.81
N LEU A 40 -9.93 -0.66 2.12
CA LEU A 40 -10.15 -0.81 0.68
C LEU A 40 -11.64 -0.73 0.31
N LYS A 41 -12.50 -1.38 1.09
CA LYS A 41 -13.95 -1.35 0.89
C LYS A 41 -14.56 0.01 1.21
N ALA A 42 -14.04 0.71 2.22
CA ALA A 42 -14.48 2.07 2.53
C ALA A 42 -14.16 3.05 1.39
N ARG A 43 -13.02 2.84 0.69
CA ARG A 43 -12.56 3.69 -0.42
C ARG A 43 -13.19 3.34 -1.76
N PHE A 44 -13.19 2.06 -2.11
CA PHE A 44 -13.51 1.56 -3.44
C PHE A 44 -14.85 0.79 -3.50
N GLY A 45 -15.50 0.59 -2.35
CA GLY A 45 -16.75 -0.15 -2.21
C GLY A 45 -16.56 -1.63 -1.90
N ASP A 46 -17.64 -2.29 -1.45
CA ASP A 46 -17.68 -3.70 -1.04
C ASP A 46 -18.03 -4.64 -2.20
N ASN A 47 -17.59 -4.32 -3.42
CA ASN A 47 -17.96 -5.08 -4.62
C ASN A 47 -17.12 -6.36 -4.80
N SER A 48 -16.03 -6.52 -4.05
CA SER A 48 -15.06 -7.62 -4.19
C SER A 48 -14.22 -7.78 -2.91
N ASN A 49 -13.44 -8.87 -2.85
CA ASN A 49 -12.48 -9.11 -1.76
C ASN A 49 -11.33 -8.09 -1.81
N GLY A 50 -10.70 -7.83 -0.66
CA GLY A 50 -9.65 -6.82 -0.49
C GLY A 50 -8.53 -6.92 -1.52
N LEU A 51 -7.97 -8.11 -1.75
CA LEU A 51 -6.91 -8.29 -2.78
C LEU A 51 -7.37 -7.92 -4.20
N CYS A 52 -8.64 -8.20 -4.52
CA CYS A 52 -9.19 -7.87 -5.83
C CYS A 52 -9.48 -6.37 -5.97
N LEU A 53 -9.95 -5.73 -4.90
CA LEU A 53 -10.09 -4.26 -4.85
C LEU A 53 -8.74 -3.58 -5.00
N PHE A 54 -7.72 -4.04 -4.28
CA PHE A 54 -6.36 -3.52 -4.39
C PHE A 54 -5.84 -3.62 -5.83
N LYS A 55 -5.95 -4.79 -6.48
CA LYS A 55 -5.49 -4.97 -7.86
C LYS A 55 -6.26 -4.09 -8.86
N GLN A 56 -7.57 -3.92 -8.69
CA GLN A 56 -8.39 -3.08 -9.57
C GLN A 56 -8.04 -1.60 -9.44
N HIS A 57 -7.80 -1.15 -8.22
CA HIS A 57 -7.53 0.25 -7.89
C HIS A 57 -6.04 0.52 -7.63
N ARG A 58 -5.16 -0.34 -8.14
CA ARG A 58 -3.73 -0.29 -7.84
C ARG A 58 -3.10 1.03 -8.24
N TRP A 59 -3.44 1.52 -9.43
CA TRP A 59 -2.94 2.81 -9.92
C TRP A 59 -3.31 3.96 -8.98
N GLU A 60 -4.56 3.99 -8.50
CA GLU A 60 -5.02 5.02 -7.57
C GLU A 60 -4.27 4.95 -6.23
N ILE A 61 -3.99 3.74 -5.74
CA ILE A 61 -3.21 3.50 -4.51
C ILE A 61 -1.75 3.93 -4.71
N GLU A 62 -1.13 3.57 -5.83
CA GLU A 62 0.26 3.93 -6.14
C GLU A 62 0.44 5.44 -6.26
N GLU A 63 -0.48 6.14 -6.94
CA GLU A 63 -0.48 7.61 -7.05
C GLU A 63 -0.67 8.28 -5.70
N GLU A 64 -1.66 7.87 -4.91
CA GLU A 64 -1.90 8.39 -3.56
C GLU A 64 -0.66 8.20 -2.68
N PHE A 65 -0.07 7.01 -2.73
CA PHE A 65 1.11 6.69 -1.95
C PHE A 65 2.31 7.54 -2.34
N GLU A 66 2.53 7.76 -3.65
CA GLU A 66 3.56 8.68 -4.13
C GLU A 66 3.36 10.11 -3.63
N GLU A 67 2.13 10.62 -3.65
CA GLU A 67 1.82 11.96 -3.12
C GLU A 67 2.07 12.03 -1.61
N LEU A 68 1.62 11.03 -0.86
CA LEU A 68 1.86 10.95 0.58
C LEU A 68 3.35 10.88 0.92
N ALA A 69 4.13 10.09 0.16
CA ALA A 69 5.58 9.97 0.37
C ALA A 69 6.38 11.23 -0.03
N LYS A 70 5.80 12.11 -0.88
CA LYS A 70 6.35 13.44 -1.18
C LYS A 70 6.05 14.46 -0.08
N LEU A 71 4.88 14.34 0.57
CA LEU A 71 4.41 15.25 1.61
C LEU A 71 4.92 14.89 3.00
N TYR A 72 5.11 13.60 3.28
CA TYR A 72 5.47 13.03 4.58
C TYR A 72 6.68 12.11 4.47
N GLU A 73 7.38 11.90 5.59
CA GLU A 73 8.35 10.81 5.67
C GLU A 73 7.60 9.48 5.60
N VAL A 74 8.12 8.51 4.83
CA VAL A 74 7.49 7.18 4.70
C VAL A 74 7.23 6.53 6.07
N SER A 75 8.09 6.81 7.04
CA SER A 75 7.97 6.35 8.44
C SER A 75 6.75 6.91 9.20
N THR A 76 6.08 7.94 8.69
CA THR A 76 4.90 8.57 9.32
C THR A 76 3.63 8.43 8.48
N LEU A 77 3.62 7.53 7.49
CA LEU A 77 2.43 7.28 6.67
C LEU A 77 1.22 6.94 7.56
N HIS A 78 0.19 7.76 7.33
CA HIS A 78 -1.06 7.98 8.06
C HIS A 78 -1.92 6.68 8.20
N PRO A 79 -2.96 6.61 9.06
CA PRO A 79 -3.48 5.44 9.80
C PRO A 79 -4.04 4.26 8.99
N PHE A 80 -3.99 4.36 7.66
CA PHE A 80 -4.54 3.41 6.71
C PHE A 80 -3.49 2.44 6.16
N TYR A 81 -2.24 2.90 6.10
CA TYR A 81 -1.10 2.10 5.66
C TYR A 81 -0.20 1.81 6.84
N CYS A 82 0.04 0.52 7.10
CA CYS A 82 1.04 0.11 8.07
C CYS A 82 2.35 -0.17 7.33
N LEU A 83 3.37 0.63 7.59
CA LEU A 83 4.70 0.44 7.02
C LEU A 83 5.64 -0.22 8.03
N SER A 84 6.27 -1.30 7.58
CA SER A 84 7.39 -1.94 8.26
C SER A 84 8.58 -2.08 7.32
N MET A 85 9.79 -2.11 7.87
CA MET A 85 10.96 -2.49 7.09
C MET A 85 10.76 -3.95 6.64
N ALA A 86 10.95 -4.22 5.34
CA ALA A 86 10.91 -5.59 4.85
C ALA A 86 12.13 -6.35 5.39
N GLU A 87 11.91 -7.50 6.03
CA GLU A 87 12.98 -8.35 6.58
C GLU A 87 13.82 -9.07 5.52
#